data_AF-A0A814QIA0-F1
#
_entry.id   AF-A0A814QIA0-F1
#
_cell.length_a   1.000
_cell.length_b   1.000
_cell.length_c   1.000
_cell.angle_alpha   90.00
_cell.angle_beta   90.00
_cell.angle_gamma   90.00
#
_symmetry.space_group_name_H-M   'P 1'
#
loop_
_entity.id
_entity.type
_entity.pdbx_description
1 polymer ?
#
loop_
_entity_poly.entity_id
_entity_poly.type
_entity_poly.pdbx_seq_one_letter_code
_entity_poly.pdbx_strand_id
1 'polypeptide(L)'
;MTQQITVGDITVSADMDQSIGQYCRLELLNLKTDDTIIQQLYDSIQFAFDTLGYRRVEWRCNALNTKSRHTAIRLGFQYEGTWLKAAVSKGRSRDNSWYSIVDDEWPQIKEELQRWLNPENFDMNGQQLTKLNASQINPRHTKIIDVN
;
A
#
# COMPACT_ATOMS: atom_id res chain seq x y z
N MET A 1 -10.17 -2.28 18.95
CA MET A 1 -9.11 -3.24 19.41
C MET A 1 -8.34 -3.61 18.17
N THR A 2 -7.04 -3.28 18.11
CA THR A 2 -6.21 -3.54 16.92
C THR A 2 -5.80 -5.01 16.86
N GLN A 3 -6.11 -5.70 15.77
CA GLN A 3 -5.64 -7.05 15.51
C GLN A 3 -4.50 -7.00 14.50
N GLN A 4 -3.40 -7.70 14.80
CA GLN A 4 -2.29 -7.86 13.88
C GLN A 4 -2.29 -9.27 13.29
N ILE A 5 -2.17 -9.35 11.97
CA ILE A 5 -2.06 -10.61 11.23
C ILE A 5 -0.79 -10.50 10.40
N THR A 6 0.10 -11.48 10.54
CA THR A 6 1.30 -11.58 9.71
C THR A 6 1.05 -12.60 8.62
N VAL A 7 1.17 -12.18 7.36
CA VAL A 7 1.11 -13.03 6.16
C VAL A 7 2.46 -12.94 5.48
N GLY A 8 3.31 -13.96 5.62
CA GLY A 8 4.70 -13.90 5.15
C GLY A 8 5.48 -12.76 5.81
N ASP A 9 6.07 -11.87 5.00
CA ASP A 9 6.81 -10.67 5.44
C ASP A 9 5.91 -9.41 5.59
N ILE A 10 4.59 -9.58 5.45
CA ILE A 10 3.59 -8.51 5.55
C ILE A 10 2.95 -8.56 6.95
N THR A 11 2.98 -7.45 7.68
CA THR A 11 2.20 -7.29 8.91
C THR A 11 1.01 -6.39 8.64
N VAL A 12 -0.17 -6.97 8.63
CA VAL A 12 -1.45 -6.25 8.52
C VAL A 12 -1.92 -5.93 9.93
N SER A 13 -2.16 -4.66 10.24
CA SER A 13 -2.76 -4.21 11.50
C SER A 13 -4.11 -3.56 11.19
N ALA A 14 -5.21 -4.20 11.55
CA ALA A 14 -6.55 -3.65 11.36
C ALA A 14 -7.11 -3.17 12.70
N ASP A 15 -7.66 -1.96 12.77
CA ASP A 15 -8.48 -1.57 13.92
C ASP A 15 -9.90 -2.08 13.72
N MET A 16 -10.30 -3.06 14.53
CA MET A 16 -11.63 -3.66 14.47
C MET A 16 -12.68 -2.82 15.21
N ASP A 17 -12.29 -1.67 15.79
CA ASP A 17 -13.23 -0.78 16.45
C ASP A 17 -14.04 0.03 15.42
N GLN A 18 -15.25 -0.46 15.13
CA GLN A 18 -16.19 0.21 14.22
C GLN A 18 -16.66 1.59 14.71
N SER A 19 -16.39 1.96 15.97
CA SER A 19 -16.77 3.25 16.54
C SER A 19 -15.73 4.37 16.36
N ILE A 20 -14.47 4.02 16.03
CA ILE A 20 -13.34 4.96 15.93
C ILE A 20 -12.69 4.82 14.55
N GLY A 21 -13.42 5.15 13.48
CA GLY A 21 -12.86 5.30 12.15
C GLY A 21 -12.46 3.99 11.46
N GLN A 22 -13.07 3.72 10.31
CA GLN A 22 -12.88 2.50 9.54
C GLN A 22 -11.57 2.56 8.73
N TYR A 23 -10.40 2.36 9.35
CA TYR A 23 -9.12 2.33 8.64
C TYR A 23 -8.30 1.05 8.94
N CYS A 24 -7.74 0.45 7.89
CA CYS A 24 -6.72 -0.59 7.98
C CYS A 24 -5.33 0.05 7.90
N ARG A 25 -4.38 -0.44 8.68
CA ARG A 25 -2.98 -0.09 8.54
C ARG A 25 -2.18 -1.30 8.07
N LEU A 26 -1.57 -1.16 6.90
CA LEU A 26 -0.58 -2.09 6.40
C LEU A 26 0.81 -1.63 6.83
N GLU A 27 1.57 -2.56 7.39
CA GLU A 27 2.97 -2.36 7.72
C GLU A 27 3.81 -3.44 7.04
N LEU A 28 4.73 -3.01 6.18
CA LEU A 28 5.72 -3.93 5.62
C LEU A 28 7.01 -3.88 6.41
N LEU A 29 7.38 -5.02 6.97
CA LEU A 29 8.63 -5.22 7.70
C LEU A 29 9.49 -6.24 6.94
N ASN A 30 10.65 -5.81 6.47
CA ASN A 30 11.69 -6.66 5.87
C ASN A 30 11.34 -7.32 4.51
N LEU A 31 10.98 -6.52 3.51
CA LEU A 31 10.72 -6.97 2.14
C LEU A 31 11.87 -7.75 1.46
N LYS A 32 11.51 -8.90 0.89
CA LYS A 32 11.98 -9.31 -0.44
C LYS A 32 10.88 -8.95 -1.46
N THR A 33 11.10 -7.95 -2.30
CA THR A 33 10.18 -7.60 -3.40
C THR A 33 10.38 -8.60 -4.54
N ASP A 34 9.51 -9.59 -4.62
CA ASP A 34 9.20 -10.36 -5.83
C ASP A 34 7.73 -10.08 -6.24
N ASP A 35 7.30 -10.53 -7.42
CA ASP A 35 5.93 -10.25 -7.87
C ASP A 35 4.84 -10.95 -7.03
N THR A 36 5.21 -11.94 -6.20
CA THR A 36 4.26 -12.61 -5.29
C THR A 36 3.78 -11.71 -4.17
N ILE A 37 4.60 -10.73 -3.75
CA ILE A 37 4.20 -9.77 -2.73
C ILE A 37 3.09 -8.84 -3.21
N ILE A 38 3.05 -8.52 -4.52
CA ILE A 38 2.04 -7.62 -5.08
C ILE A 38 0.66 -8.27 -5.03
N GLN A 39 0.56 -9.57 -5.32
CA GLN A 39 -0.68 -10.32 -5.18
C GLN A 39 -1.17 -10.33 -3.72
N GLN A 40 -0.30 -10.67 -2.76
CA GLN A 40 -0.68 -10.71 -1.35
C GLN A 40 -1.13 -9.34 -0.81
N LEU A 41 -0.46 -8.27 -1.24
CA LEU A 41 -0.82 -6.90 -0.91
C LEU A 41 -2.17 -6.52 -1.53
N TYR A 42 -2.38 -6.86 -2.80
CA TYR A 42 -3.67 -6.67 -3.47
C TYR A 42 -4.80 -7.38 -2.71
N ASP A 43 -4.63 -8.66 -2.35
CA ASP A 43 -5.66 -9.43 -1.63
C ASP A 43 -5.98 -8.79 -0.28
N SER A 44 -4.96 -8.32 0.44
CA SER A 44 -5.12 -7.64 1.73
C SER A 44 -5.88 -6.31 1.60
N ILE A 45 -5.53 -5.50 0.59
CA ILE A 45 -6.19 -4.21 0.32
C ILE A 45 -7.64 -4.46 -0.12
N GLN A 46 -7.85 -5.43 -1.02
CA GLN A 46 -9.17 -5.82 -1.50
C GLN A 46 -10.05 -6.27 -0.35
N PHE A 47 -9.55 -7.14 0.53
CA PHE A 47 -10.31 -7.58 1.70
C PHE A 47 -10.70 -6.42 2.62
N ALA A 48 -9.77 -5.47 2.85
CA ALA A 48 -10.03 -4.30 3.68
C ALA A 48 -11.15 -3.41 3.12
N PHE A 49 -11.12 -3.08 1.83
CA PHE A 49 -12.14 -2.25 1.20
C PHE A 49 -13.45 -3.01 0.93
N ASP A 50 -13.37 -4.13 0.20
CA ASP A 50 -14.55 -4.81 -0.35
C ASP A 50 -15.28 -5.64 0.71
N THR A 51 -14.56 -6.26 1.65
CA THR A 51 -15.14 -7.19 2.63
C THR A 51 -15.38 -6.53 3.98
N LEU A 52 -14.40 -5.78 4.49
CA LEU A 52 -14.51 -5.11 5.79
C LEU A 52 -15.15 -3.72 5.69
N GLY A 53 -15.31 -3.17 4.49
CA GLY A 53 -15.94 -1.86 4.28
C GLY A 53 -15.13 -0.70 4.85
N TYR A 54 -13.80 -0.83 4.91
CA TYR A 54 -12.96 0.26 5.39
C TYR A 54 -12.89 1.40 4.40
N ARG A 55 -12.74 2.61 4.94
CA ARG A 55 -12.68 3.85 4.16
C ARG A 55 -11.25 4.24 3.77
N ARG A 56 -10.28 3.58 4.40
CA ARG A 56 -8.87 3.95 4.26
C ARG A 56 -7.96 2.77 4.56
N VAL A 57 -6.95 2.62 3.72
CA VAL A 57 -5.82 1.72 3.94
C VAL A 57 -4.56 2.56 4.01
N GLU A 58 -3.83 2.44 5.11
CA GLU A 58 -2.60 3.18 5.37
C GLU A 58 -1.38 2.31 5.13
N TRP A 59 -0.29 2.92 4.67
CA TRP A 59 1.01 2.29 4.60
C TRP A 59 2.03 3.09 5.39
N ARG A 60 2.73 2.42 6.31
CA ARG A 60 3.80 3.03 7.10
C ARG A 60 5.12 2.34 6.83
N CYS A 61 6.16 3.12 6.54
CA CYS A 61 7.51 2.61 6.42
C CYS A 61 8.56 3.58 6.97
N ASN A 62 9.77 3.07 7.22
CA ASN A 62 10.91 3.94 7.53
C ASN A 62 11.20 4.84 6.32
N ALA A 63 11.35 6.15 6.55
CA ALA A 63 11.64 7.11 5.49
C ALA A 63 12.90 6.77 4.68
N LEU A 64 13.88 6.06 5.26
CA LEU A 64 15.08 5.63 4.56
C LEU A 64 14.90 4.34 3.74
N ASN A 65 13.78 3.64 3.89
CA ASN A 65 13.51 2.39 3.17
C ASN A 65 12.92 2.68 1.76
N THR A 66 13.80 2.99 0.82
CA THR A 66 13.45 3.28 -0.59
C THR A 66 12.60 2.19 -1.22
N LYS A 67 12.90 0.90 -0.97
CA LYS A 67 12.16 -0.23 -1.54
C LYS A 67 10.70 -0.22 -1.09
N SER A 68 10.45 -0.11 0.22
CA SER A 68 9.08 -0.08 0.75
C SER A 68 8.30 1.13 0.25
N ARG A 69 8.95 2.31 0.17
CA ARG A 69 8.33 3.52 -0.41
C ARG A 69 7.95 3.33 -1.88
N HIS A 70 8.85 2.77 -2.68
CA HIS A 70 8.56 2.49 -4.09
C HIS A 70 7.45 1.45 -4.26
N THR A 71 7.38 0.42 -3.41
CA THR A 71 6.27 -0.54 -3.45
C THR A 71 4.93 0.12 -3.15
N ALA A 72 4.87 0.99 -2.12
CA ALA A 72 3.65 1.73 -1.81
C ALA A 72 3.18 2.58 -3.01
N ILE A 73 4.09 3.35 -3.61
CA ILE A 73 3.80 4.15 -4.80
C ILE A 73 3.38 3.27 -5.98
N ARG A 74 4.09 2.15 -6.21
CA ARG A 74 3.77 1.20 -7.30
C ARG A 74 2.35 0.63 -7.17
N LEU A 75 1.85 0.44 -5.95
CA LEU A 75 0.49 -0.02 -5.66
C LEU A 75 -0.57 1.08 -5.70
N GLY A 76 -0.19 2.33 -5.98
CA GLY A 76 -1.12 3.45 -6.04
C GLY A 76 -1.36 4.18 -4.72
N PHE A 77 -0.59 3.91 -3.66
CA PHE A 77 -0.67 4.69 -2.43
C PHE A 77 -0.13 6.12 -2.63
N GLN A 78 -0.82 7.10 -2.05
CA GLN A 78 -0.39 8.49 -2.03
C GLN A 78 0.37 8.85 -0.79
N TYR A 79 1.45 9.62 -0.95
CA TYR A 79 2.23 10.13 0.16
C TYR A 79 1.47 11.24 0.90
N GLU A 80 1.44 11.16 2.22
CA GLU A 80 0.73 12.15 3.05
C GLU A 80 1.64 12.90 4.03
N GLY A 81 2.84 12.39 4.28
CA GLY A 81 3.79 13.08 5.13
C GLY A 81 4.82 12.17 5.76
N THR A 82 5.78 12.81 6.43
CA THR A 82 6.80 12.11 7.22
C THR A 82 6.78 12.64 8.62
N TRP A 83 6.64 11.74 9.58
CA TRP A 83 6.78 12.05 10.99
C TRP A 83 8.24 11.92 11.37
N LEU A 84 8.87 13.05 11.69
CA LEU A 84 10.26 13.10 12.12
C LEU A 84 10.40 12.56 13.55
N LYS A 85 11.46 11.80 13.79
CA LYS A 85 11.77 11.17 15.09
C LYS A 85 10.61 10.34 15.65
N ALA A 86 9.82 9.73 14.78
CA ALA A 86 8.62 8.97 15.14
C ALA A 86 8.91 7.74 16.02
N ALA A 87 10.13 7.20 15.97
CA ALA A 87 10.56 6.12 16.83
C ALA A 87 12.08 6.10 17.02
N VAL A 88 12.53 5.33 18.02
CA VAL A 88 13.92 4.87 18.12
C VAL A 88 13.93 3.37 17.89
N SER A 89 14.73 2.90 16.93
CA SER A 89 14.87 1.48 16.62
C SER A 89 16.34 1.13 16.51
N LYS A 90 16.77 0.08 17.21
CA LYS A 90 18.18 -0.37 17.25
C LYS A 90 19.16 0.79 17.56
N GLY A 91 18.79 1.65 18.51
CA GLY A 91 19.61 2.79 18.94
C GLY A 91 19.69 3.97 17.96
N ARG A 92 18.90 3.97 16.88
CA ARG A 92 18.87 5.07 15.89
C ARG A 92 17.49 5.72 15.84
N SER A 93 17.47 7.04 15.66
CA SER A 93 16.25 7.77 15.34
C SER A 93 15.68 7.29 14.01
N ARG A 94 14.37 7.11 13.95
CA ARG A 94 13.64 6.65 12.78
C ARG A 94 12.50 7.61 12.47
N ASP A 95 12.52 8.11 11.24
CA ASP A 95 11.42 8.85 10.66
C ASP A 95 10.48 7.86 9.96
N ASN A 96 9.18 8.13 10.03
CA ASN A 96 8.16 7.29 9.39
C ASN A 96 7.47 8.06 8.29
N SER A 97 7.55 7.55 7.06
CA SER A 97 6.79 8.04 5.93
C SER A 97 5.44 7.32 5.86
N TRP A 98 4.39 8.10 5.66
CA TRP A 98 3.00 7.67 5.62
C TRP A 98 2.42 7.82 4.22
N TYR A 99 1.69 6.79 3.81
CA TYR A 99 0.95 6.78 2.56
C TYR A 99 -0.45 6.22 2.77
N SER A 100 -1.36 6.45 1.83
CA SER A 100 -2.71 5.91 1.91
C SER A 100 -3.37 5.64 0.56
N ILE A 101 -4.37 4.78 0.58
CA ILE A 101 -5.45 4.70 -0.40
C ILE A 101 -6.74 4.94 0.38
N VAL A 102 -7.67 5.71 -0.19
CA VAL A 102 -9.03 5.87 0.36
C VAL A 102 -10.05 5.16 -0.52
N ASP A 103 -11.22 4.90 0.05
CA ASP A 103 -12.35 4.21 -0.59
C ASP A 103 -12.70 4.78 -1.97
N ASP A 104 -12.74 6.09 -2.12
CA ASP A 104 -13.07 6.77 -3.39
C ASP A 104 -12.07 6.47 -4.53
N GLU A 105 -10.83 6.10 -4.21
CA GLU A 105 -9.76 5.83 -5.19
C GLU A 105 -9.61 4.36 -5.50
N TRP A 106 -10.05 3.52 -4.58
CA TRP A 106 -9.86 2.08 -4.65
C TRP A 106 -10.40 1.47 -5.94
N PRO A 107 -11.60 1.84 -6.47
CA PRO A 107 -12.11 1.23 -7.69
C PRO A 107 -11.15 1.31 -8.89
N GLN A 108 -10.52 2.48 -9.12
CA GLN A 108 -9.62 2.66 -10.26
C GLN A 108 -8.27 1.96 -10.03
N ILE A 109 -7.76 1.99 -8.80
CA ILE A 109 -6.51 1.30 -8.45
C ILE A 109 -6.70 -0.22 -8.55
N LYS A 110 -7.85 -0.73 -8.10
CA LYS A 110 -8.22 -2.14 -8.17
C LYS A 110 -8.25 -2.63 -9.61
N GLU A 111 -8.90 -1.90 -10.51
CA GLU A 111 -8.97 -2.26 -11.93
C GLU A 111 -7.57 -2.39 -12.55
N GLU A 112 -6.70 -1.42 -12.28
CA GLU A 112 -5.31 -1.45 -12.75
C GLU A 112 -4.49 -2.60 -12.16
N LEU A 113 -4.66 -2.88 -10.86
CA LEU A 113 -3.99 -4.02 -10.20
C LEU A 113 -4.48 -5.35 -10.78
N GLN A 114 -5.78 -5.50 -11.02
CA GLN A 114 -6.36 -6.70 -11.64
C GLN A 114 -5.87 -6.89 -13.07
N ARG A 115 -5.84 -5.82 -13.86
CA ARG A 115 -5.28 -5.83 -15.22
C ARG A 115 -3.83 -6.28 -15.22
N TRP A 116 -3.02 -5.75 -14.30
CA TRP A 116 -1.60 -6.10 -14.22
C TRP A 116 -1.36 -7.51 -13.68
N LEU A 117 -2.14 -7.96 -12.70
CA LEU A 117 -2.06 -9.31 -12.10
C LEU A 117 -2.66 -10.40 -13.00
N ASN A 118 -3.37 -10.04 -14.07
CA ASN A 118 -3.87 -11.00 -15.04
C ASN A 118 -2.71 -11.89 -15.54
N PRO A 119 -2.82 -13.23 -15.49
CA PRO A 119 -1.79 -14.13 -16.00
C PRO A 119 -1.38 -13.85 -17.45
N GLU A 120 -2.28 -13.32 -18.28
CA GLU A 120 -1.99 -12.92 -19.66
C GLU A 120 -0.99 -11.77 -19.77
N ASN A 121 -0.78 -11.00 -18.69
CA ASN A 121 0.22 -9.94 -18.63
C ASN A 121 1.64 -10.46 -18.35
N PHE A 122 1.86 -11.77 -18.21
CA PHE A 122 3.18 -12.34 -17.96
C PHE A 122 3.56 -13.32 -19.07
N ASP A 123 4.80 -13.23 -19.56
CA ASP A 123 5.32 -14.17 -20.54
C ASP A 123 5.68 -15.54 -19.90
N MET A 124 6.13 -16.48 -20.74
CA MET A 124 6.51 -17.82 -20.29
C MET A 124 7.70 -17.84 -19.30
N ASN A 125 8.44 -16.74 -19.17
CA ASN A 125 9.55 -16.58 -18.23
C ASN A 125 9.12 -15.81 -16.96
N GLY A 126 7.84 -15.47 -16.83
CA GLY A 126 7.31 -14.69 -15.71
C GLY A 126 7.62 -13.20 -15.79
N GLN A 127 8.04 -12.68 -16.97
CA GLN A 127 8.29 -11.26 -17.16
C GLN A 127 7.00 -10.54 -17.57
N GLN A 128 6.71 -9.43 -16.89
CA GLN A 128 5.56 -8.59 -17.22
C GLN A 128 5.64 -8.05 -18.66
N LEU A 129 4.55 -8.16 -19.41
CA LEU A 129 4.37 -7.61 -20.75
C LEU A 129 4.09 -6.10 -20.69
N THR A 130 3.27 -5.69 -19.73
CA THR A 130 2.97 -4.29 -19.44
C THR A 130 3.26 -3.94 -17.99
N LYS A 131 3.65 -2.69 -17.76
CA LYS A 131 3.99 -2.20 -16.42
C LYS A 131 2.74 -1.91 -15.60
N LEU A 132 2.88 -2.00 -14.28
CA LEU A 132 1.88 -1.53 -13.31
C LEU A 132 1.98 0.00 -13.18
N ASN A 133 0.87 0.69 -13.41
CA ASN A 133 0.77 2.15 -13.44
C ASN A 133 -0.24 2.71 -12.40
N ALA A 134 -0.50 1.98 -11.31
CA ALA A 134 -1.51 2.37 -10.32
C ALA A 134 -1.29 3.78 -9.71
N SER A 135 -0.04 4.21 -9.51
CA SER A 135 0.24 5.58 -9.07
C SER A 135 -0.23 6.66 -10.04
N GLN A 136 -0.15 6.40 -11.34
CA GLN A 136 -0.53 7.38 -12.37
C GLN A 136 -2.05 7.48 -12.55
N ILE A 137 -2.77 6.39 -12.23
CA ILE A 137 -4.23 6.29 -12.37
C ILE A 137 -4.94 6.83 -11.11
N ASN A 138 -4.27 6.84 -9.96
CA ASN A 138 -4.86 7.35 -8.72
C ASN A 138 -5.27 8.84 -8.87
N PRO A 139 -6.56 9.19 -8.65
CA PRO A 139 -7.08 10.55 -8.83
C PRO A 139 -6.38 11.64 -8.00
N ARG A 140 -5.88 11.32 -6.79
CA ARG A 140 -5.10 12.27 -5.98
C ARG A 140 -3.73 12.55 -6.58
N HIS A 141 -3.13 11.61 -7.34
CA HIS A 141 -1.87 11.86 -8.04
C HIS A 141 -2.04 12.91 -9.15
N THR A 142 -3.13 12.77 -9.91
CA THR A 142 -3.42 13.60 -11.09
C THR A 142 -3.79 15.03 -10.72
N LYS A 143 -4.25 15.28 -9.48
CA LYS A 143 -4.63 16.62 -9.00
C LYS A 143 -3.47 17.46 -8.45
N ILE A 144 -2.30 16.90 -8.19
CA ILE A 144 -1.17 17.65 -7.59
C ILE A 144 -0.43 18.52 -8.63
N ILE A 145 -0.75 18.41 -9.91
CA ILE A 145 -0.07 19.17 -10.99
C ILE A 145 -0.62 20.60 -11.19
N ASP A 146 -1.71 20.99 -10.50
CA ASP A 146 -2.31 22.33 -10.62
C ASP A 146 -2.19 23.14 -9.31
N VAL A 147 -0.96 23.43 -8.89
CA VAL A 147 -0.69 24.52 -7.94
C VAL A 147 0.25 25.53 -8.61
N ASN A 148 -0.37 26.62 -9.10
CA ASN A 148 0.31 27.86 -9.49
C ASN A 148 1.05 28.50 -8.32
#